data_AF-A0A6F9Y503-F1
#
_entry.id   AF-A0A6F9Y503-F1
#
_cell.length_a   1.000
_cell.length_b   1.000
_cell.length_c   1.000
_cell.angle_alpha   90.00
_cell.angle_beta   90.00
_cell.angle_gamma   90.00
#
_symmetry.space_group_name_H-M   'P 1'
#
loop_
_entity.id
_entity.type
_entity.pdbx_description
1 polymer ?
#
loop_
_entity_poly.entity_id
_entity_poly.type
_entity_poly.pdbx_seq_one_letter_code
_entity_poly.pdbx_strand_id
1 'polypeptide(L)'
;MKKVGAILLLCLFLLGMYFSFGKKSKIIVSFVDENGTKLVVDSKSYTGKVGMLLLPKKLEREVPGYTPTKKLIFFKSKNQTLTLKFKSKNYNKEIKSLKEAKYVGATFQPMTVEVKHGWQQDPYNTARVYDGRKTGKDSLRVLYSNDGINWKKLNVSYPKVNLRDPSIAKINGYWYIIYTKGLVRTKDFRKWEHLKWNHANEFVNRYEWAPEFVRDKFGKWHVVMAGMSKVTRNFQLYISNFDPQTGEVANDWQKIVLSNAPNNAIDANIQYANGKYILFYKNEDLATNKIAMATSDNLLGPYDSKQQNIDLGQNHIGAEGPEALISGKDMTLYIDTYQFRGDPRNNNNVYYDGLHFTRLINGKWTNLSKVNAPILIRHFSIWRNE
;
A
#
# COMPACT_ATOMS: atom_id res chain seq x y z
N MET A 1 -70.69 -16.76 -20.89
CA MET A 1 -70.09 -16.00 -19.77
C MET A 1 -68.72 -16.53 -19.30
N LYS A 2 -68.48 -17.85 -19.17
CA LYS A 2 -67.18 -18.39 -18.67
C LYS A 2 -65.93 -18.05 -19.52
N LYS A 3 -66.06 -17.93 -20.85
CA LYS A 3 -64.94 -17.57 -21.75
C LYS A 3 -64.47 -16.11 -21.61
N VAL A 4 -65.39 -15.19 -21.29
CA VAL A 4 -65.08 -13.75 -21.13
C VAL A 4 -64.30 -13.51 -19.83
N GLY A 5 -64.65 -14.20 -18.74
CA GLY A 5 -63.92 -14.12 -17.47
C GLY A 5 -62.47 -14.63 -17.56
N ALA A 6 -62.23 -15.70 -18.32
CA ALA A 6 -60.89 -16.24 -18.54
C ALA A 6 -60.00 -15.28 -19.36
N ILE A 7 -60.56 -14.63 -20.38
CA ILE A 7 -59.85 -13.62 -21.18
C ILE A 7 -59.55 -12.40 -20.33
N LEU A 8 -60.47 -11.95 -19.48
CA LEU A 8 -60.26 -10.81 -18.59
C LEU A 8 -59.15 -11.08 -17.56
N LEU A 9 -59.11 -12.29 -16.99
CA LEU A 9 -58.05 -12.72 -16.06
C LEU A 9 -56.68 -12.82 -16.75
N LEU A 10 -56.63 -13.35 -17.97
CA LEU A 10 -55.40 -13.40 -18.76
C LEU A 10 -54.91 -12.00 -19.12
N CYS A 11 -55.81 -11.09 -19.52
CA CYS A 11 -55.50 -9.70 -19.78
C CYS A 11 -55.02 -8.97 -18.52
N LEU A 12 -55.62 -9.18 -17.35
CA LEU A 12 -55.18 -8.60 -16.08
C LEU A 12 -53.83 -9.17 -15.62
N PHE A 13 -53.56 -10.45 -15.88
CA PHE A 13 -52.27 -11.07 -15.59
C PHE A 13 -51.18 -10.55 -16.53
N LEU A 14 -51.48 -10.40 -17.82
CA LEU A 14 -50.59 -9.79 -18.81
C LEU A 14 -50.38 -8.29 -18.54
N LEU A 15 -51.41 -7.55 -18.10
CA LEU A 15 -51.29 -6.16 -17.66
C LEU A 15 -50.44 -6.07 -16.39
N GLY A 16 -50.68 -6.94 -15.40
CA GLY A 16 -49.90 -7.00 -14.15
C GLY A 16 -48.43 -7.32 -14.42
N MET A 17 -48.16 -8.24 -15.34
CA MET A 17 -46.82 -8.46 -15.87
C MET A 17 -46.27 -7.22 -16.56
N TYR A 18 -47.01 -6.60 -17.49
CA TYR A 18 -46.59 -5.41 -18.23
C TYR A 18 -46.24 -4.23 -17.31
N PHE A 19 -47.06 -3.96 -16.29
CA PHE A 19 -46.80 -2.94 -15.27
C PHE A 19 -45.62 -3.29 -14.36
N SER A 20 -45.42 -4.58 -14.04
CA SER A 20 -44.26 -5.03 -13.27
C SER A 20 -42.94 -4.99 -14.06
N PHE A 21 -42.98 -5.26 -15.38
CA PHE A 21 -41.83 -5.24 -16.28
C PHE A 21 -41.45 -3.82 -16.79
N GLY A 22 -42.31 -2.82 -16.59
CA GLY A 22 -42.02 -1.42 -16.91
C GLY A 22 -41.25 -0.66 -15.81
N LYS A 23 -41.37 -1.11 -14.55
CA LYS A 23 -40.77 -0.43 -13.40
C LYS A 23 -39.24 -0.53 -13.45
N LYS A 24 -38.55 0.60 -13.23
CA LYS A 24 -37.09 0.65 -13.09
C LYS A 24 -36.70 0.70 -11.62
N SER A 25 -35.54 0.13 -11.31
CA SER A 25 -34.90 0.28 -10.01
C SER A 25 -33.39 0.45 -10.17
N LYS A 26 -32.75 0.88 -9.07
CA LYS A 26 -31.32 1.16 -9.01
C LYS A 26 -30.60 0.14 -8.13
N ILE A 27 -29.40 -0.25 -8.56
CA ILE A 27 -28.43 -0.99 -7.77
C ILE A 27 -27.18 -0.12 -7.62
N ILE A 28 -26.84 0.25 -6.39
CA ILE A 28 -25.56 0.86 -6.03
C ILE A 28 -24.61 -0.27 -5.66
N VAL A 29 -23.48 -0.36 -6.33
CA VAL A 29 -22.47 -1.39 -6.11
C VAL A 29 -21.22 -0.78 -5.50
N SER A 30 -20.77 -1.34 -4.38
CA SER A 30 -19.42 -1.15 -3.84
C SER A 30 -18.57 -2.38 -4.18
N PHE A 31 -17.31 -2.14 -4.55
CA PHE A 31 -16.42 -3.15 -5.12
C PHE A 31 -15.35 -3.56 -4.11
N VAL A 32 -15.32 -4.85 -3.77
CA VAL A 32 -14.30 -5.43 -2.90
C VAL A 32 -13.75 -6.73 -3.49
N ASP A 33 -12.54 -7.13 -3.13
CA ASP A 33 -12.02 -8.45 -3.49
C ASP A 33 -12.68 -9.60 -2.69
N GLU A 34 -12.23 -10.84 -2.87
CA GLU A 34 -12.82 -12.01 -2.18
C GLU A 34 -12.70 -11.92 -0.65
N ASN A 35 -11.61 -11.31 -0.16
CA ASN A 35 -11.35 -11.11 1.25
C ASN A 35 -12.14 -9.92 1.82
N GLY A 36 -12.71 -9.08 0.95
CA GLY A 36 -13.49 -7.91 1.32
C GLY A 36 -12.66 -6.63 1.42
N THR A 37 -11.45 -6.61 0.85
CA THR A 37 -10.61 -5.41 0.74
C THR A 37 -11.14 -4.53 -0.39
N LYS A 38 -11.18 -3.20 -0.18
CA LYS A 38 -11.72 -2.26 -1.16
C LYS A 38 -10.85 -2.22 -2.42
N LEU A 39 -11.50 -2.32 -3.58
CA LEU A 39 -10.87 -2.13 -4.89
C LEU A 39 -10.86 -0.63 -5.26
N VAL A 40 -9.96 -0.24 -6.17
CA VAL A 40 -9.73 1.16 -6.57
C VAL A 40 -10.81 1.64 -7.53
N VAL A 41 -12.05 1.60 -7.08
CA VAL A 41 -13.22 1.94 -7.86
C VAL A 41 -14.26 2.51 -6.91
N ASP A 42 -14.76 3.70 -7.23
CA ASP A 42 -15.88 4.28 -6.50
C ASP A 42 -17.16 3.48 -6.69
N SER A 43 -18.09 3.65 -5.76
CA SER A 43 -19.37 2.96 -5.88
C SER A 43 -20.08 3.39 -7.17
N LYS A 44 -20.61 2.42 -7.92
CA LYS A 44 -21.27 2.67 -9.21
C LYS A 44 -22.77 2.44 -9.08
N SER A 45 -23.54 3.29 -9.77
CA SER A 45 -24.99 3.22 -9.82
C SER A 45 -25.43 2.62 -11.15
N TYR A 46 -26.16 1.52 -11.11
CA TYR A 46 -26.78 0.91 -12.28
C TYR A 46 -28.30 1.02 -12.19
N THR A 47 -28.94 1.37 -13.28
CA THR A 47 -30.41 1.43 -13.39
C THR A 47 -30.88 0.41 -14.42
N GLY A 48 -31.92 -0.34 -14.09
CA GLY A 48 -32.47 -1.38 -14.96
C GLY A 48 -33.94 -1.67 -14.64
N LYS A 49 -34.62 -2.41 -15.53
CA LYS A 49 -36.01 -2.84 -15.29
C LYS A 49 -36.03 -3.96 -14.25
N VAL A 50 -37.06 -3.96 -13.40
CA VAL A 50 -37.27 -5.02 -12.41
C VAL A 50 -37.28 -6.38 -13.11
N GLY A 51 -36.59 -7.37 -12.53
CA GLY A 51 -36.44 -8.70 -13.10
C GLY A 51 -35.33 -8.84 -14.14
N MET A 52 -34.74 -7.75 -14.66
CA MET A 52 -33.60 -7.84 -15.57
C MET A 52 -32.29 -8.15 -14.82
N LEU A 53 -31.37 -8.82 -15.51
CA LEU A 53 -30.04 -9.14 -15.00
C LEU A 53 -29.08 -7.94 -15.18
N LEU A 54 -28.38 -7.55 -14.11
CA LEU A 54 -27.18 -6.74 -14.18
C LEU A 54 -26.03 -7.62 -14.71
N LEU A 55 -25.70 -7.44 -15.99
CA LEU A 55 -24.72 -8.26 -16.68
C LEU A 55 -23.33 -8.21 -15.99
N PRO A 56 -22.70 -9.35 -15.68
CA PRO A 56 -21.36 -9.40 -15.09
C PRO A 56 -20.31 -8.61 -15.89
N LYS A 57 -20.38 -8.62 -17.22
CA LYS A 57 -19.48 -7.83 -18.08
C LYS A 57 -19.51 -6.33 -17.80
N LYS A 58 -20.61 -5.76 -17.31
CA LYS A 58 -20.67 -4.34 -16.91
C LYS A 58 -19.84 -4.11 -15.65
N LEU A 59 -19.92 -5.03 -14.69
CA LEU A 59 -19.15 -4.99 -13.45
C LEU A 59 -17.65 -5.20 -13.70
N GLU A 60 -17.28 -6.14 -14.58
CA GLU A 60 -15.88 -6.42 -14.92
C GLU A 60 -15.14 -5.23 -15.56
N ARG A 61 -15.86 -4.37 -16.30
CA ARG A 61 -15.26 -3.17 -16.90
C ARG A 61 -14.82 -2.15 -15.85
N GLU A 62 -15.49 -2.10 -14.70
CA GLU A 62 -15.14 -1.18 -13.63
C GLU A 62 -13.88 -1.61 -12.88
N VAL A 63 -13.65 -2.92 -12.76
CA VAL A 63 -12.51 -3.51 -12.02
C VAL A 63 -11.63 -4.39 -12.93
N PRO A 64 -10.84 -3.80 -13.84
CA PRO A 64 -9.94 -4.56 -14.72
C PRO A 64 -9.05 -5.54 -13.94
N GLY A 65 -8.93 -6.76 -14.45
CA GLY A 65 -8.18 -7.85 -13.80
C GLY A 65 -9.00 -8.72 -12.85
N TYR A 66 -10.27 -8.37 -12.59
CA TYR A 66 -11.15 -9.12 -11.70
C TYR A 66 -12.44 -9.60 -12.39
N THR A 67 -13.09 -10.59 -11.79
CA THR A 67 -14.42 -11.10 -12.18
C THR A 67 -15.31 -11.23 -10.94
N PRO A 68 -16.61 -10.87 -11.02
CA PRO A 68 -17.50 -10.97 -9.87
C PRO A 68 -17.70 -12.42 -9.44
N THR A 69 -17.71 -12.67 -8.14
CA THR A 69 -18.01 -14.00 -7.59
C THR A 69 -19.48 -14.37 -7.76
N LYS A 70 -20.37 -13.37 -7.70
CA LYS A 70 -21.81 -13.51 -7.94
C LYS A 70 -22.16 -13.21 -9.40
N LYS A 71 -22.70 -14.20 -10.12
CA LYS A 71 -23.05 -14.09 -11.54
C LYS A 71 -24.48 -13.60 -11.81
N LEU A 72 -25.39 -13.86 -10.88
CA LEU A 72 -26.82 -13.57 -11.03
C LEU A 72 -27.25 -12.46 -10.08
N ILE A 73 -27.39 -11.25 -10.62
CA ILE A 73 -27.78 -10.05 -9.87
C ILE A 73 -28.94 -9.40 -10.60
N PHE A 74 -30.15 -9.57 -10.08
CA PHE A 74 -31.36 -9.04 -10.69
C PHE A 74 -31.79 -7.73 -10.03
N PHE A 75 -32.31 -6.80 -10.85
CA PHE A 75 -32.98 -5.60 -10.37
C PHE A 75 -34.26 -5.98 -9.63
N LYS A 76 -34.37 -5.64 -8.34
CA LYS A 76 -35.57 -5.87 -7.53
C LYS A 76 -36.55 -4.70 -7.61
N SER A 77 -37.76 -4.87 -7.09
CA SER A 77 -38.81 -3.83 -7.07
C SER A 77 -38.46 -2.58 -6.25
N LYS A 78 -37.44 -2.67 -5.39
CA LYS A 78 -36.86 -1.57 -4.60
C LYS A 78 -35.40 -1.37 -4.96
N ASN A 79 -34.89 -0.16 -4.75
CA ASN A 79 -33.46 0.14 -4.91
C ASN A 79 -32.62 -0.70 -3.95
N GLN A 80 -31.41 -1.06 -4.37
CA GLN A 80 -30.50 -1.93 -3.64
C GLN A 80 -29.13 -1.26 -3.50
N THR A 81 -28.48 -1.47 -2.36
CA THR A 81 -27.06 -1.20 -2.16
C THR A 81 -26.38 -2.54 -1.89
N LEU A 82 -25.39 -2.89 -2.69
CA LEU A 82 -24.71 -4.18 -2.65
C LEU A 82 -23.20 -3.98 -2.55
N THR A 83 -22.56 -4.70 -1.64
CA THR A 83 -21.12 -4.91 -1.67
C THR A 83 -20.84 -6.19 -2.42
N LEU A 84 -20.28 -6.08 -3.63
CA LEU A 84 -19.97 -7.22 -4.48
C LEU A 84 -18.51 -7.62 -4.34
N LYS A 85 -18.29 -8.93 -4.16
CA LYS A 85 -16.97 -9.53 -4.10
C LYS A 85 -16.48 -9.90 -5.50
N PHE A 86 -15.19 -9.70 -5.71
CA PHE A 86 -14.51 -9.95 -6.96
C PHE A 86 -13.27 -10.78 -6.73
N LYS A 87 -12.99 -11.69 -7.66
CA LYS A 87 -11.80 -12.53 -7.63
C LYS A 87 -10.89 -12.22 -8.79
N SER A 88 -9.59 -12.48 -8.61
CA SER A 88 -8.62 -12.35 -9.69
C SER A 88 -9.02 -13.20 -10.89
N LYS A 89 -9.08 -12.57 -12.06
CA LYS A 89 -9.44 -13.23 -13.33
C LYS A 89 -8.32 -14.15 -13.82
N ASN A 90 -7.06 -13.74 -13.63
CA ASN A 90 -5.89 -14.39 -14.21
C ASN A 90 -4.89 -14.87 -13.15
N TYR A 91 -5.38 -15.23 -11.96
CA TYR A 91 -4.55 -15.50 -10.79
C TYR A 91 -3.32 -16.38 -11.06
N ASN A 92 -3.48 -17.56 -11.68
CA ASN A 92 -2.36 -18.48 -11.92
C ASN A 92 -1.27 -17.84 -12.80
N LYS A 93 -1.69 -17.09 -13.83
CA LYS A 93 -0.77 -16.36 -14.72
C LYS A 93 -0.05 -15.25 -13.96
N GLU A 94 -0.77 -14.48 -13.14
CA GLU A 94 -0.19 -13.38 -12.39
C GLU A 94 0.78 -13.85 -11.30
N ILE A 95 0.45 -14.93 -10.57
CA ILE A 95 1.38 -15.54 -9.61
C ILE A 95 2.62 -16.10 -10.30
N LYS A 96 2.48 -16.69 -11.50
CA LYS A 96 3.63 -17.12 -12.30
C LYS A 96 4.51 -15.91 -12.66
N SER A 97 3.92 -14.84 -13.19
CA SER A 97 4.67 -13.61 -13.53
C SER A 97 5.33 -12.96 -12.32
N LEU A 98 4.68 -12.97 -11.14
CA LEU A 98 5.26 -12.48 -9.89
C LEU A 98 6.52 -13.28 -9.50
N LYS A 99 6.49 -14.61 -9.64
CA LYS A 99 7.61 -15.50 -9.32
C LYS A 99 8.79 -15.32 -10.29
N GLU A 100 8.49 -15.04 -11.55
CA GLU A 100 9.48 -14.80 -12.61
C GLU A 100 10.03 -13.36 -12.60
N ALA A 101 9.38 -12.44 -11.88
CA ALA A 101 9.80 -11.06 -11.83
C ALA A 101 11.12 -10.89 -11.06
N LYS A 102 11.97 -9.97 -11.47
CA LYS A 102 13.21 -9.64 -10.73
C LYS A 102 12.93 -8.95 -9.40
N TYR A 103 11.92 -8.09 -9.38
CA TYR A 103 11.55 -7.28 -8.22
C TYR A 103 10.08 -7.44 -7.90
N VAL A 104 9.78 -7.52 -6.60
CA VAL A 104 8.42 -7.50 -6.05
C VAL A 104 8.33 -6.34 -5.08
N GLY A 105 7.36 -5.45 -5.31
CA GLY A 105 7.16 -4.26 -4.50
C GLY A 105 5.91 -4.36 -3.63
N ALA A 106 5.94 -3.73 -2.45
CA ALA A 106 4.77 -3.47 -1.65
C ALA A 106 4.59 -1.97 -1.45
N THR A 107 3.34 -1.52 -1.52
CA THR A 107 2.94 -0.13 -1.31
C THR A 107 1.57 -0.11 -0.65
N PHE A 108 1.18 1.01 -0.06
CA PHE A 108 -0.20 1.25 0.29
C PHE A 108 -0.86 2.16 -0.73
N GLN A 109 -2.19 2.07 -0.80
CA GLN A 109 -3.00 2.96 -1.61
C GLN A 109 -4.07 3.62 -0.75
N PRO A 110 -4.12 4.96 -0.68
CA PRO A 110 -5.25 5.68 -0.10
C PRO A 110 -6.54 5.41 -0.90
N MET A 111 -7.60 5.05 -0.18
CA MET A 111 -8.88 4.61 -0.74
C MET A 111 -10.02 5.60 -0.51
N THR A 112 -9.78 6.69 0.23
CA THR A 112 -10.77 7.71 0.61
C THR A 112 -10.61 9.03 -0.14
N VAL A 113 -9.54 9.15 -0.94
CA VAL A 113 -9.18 10.35 -1.68
C VAL A 113 -8.82 9.97 -3.11
N GLU A 114 -9.33 10.73 -4.06
CA GLU A 114 -9.11 10.48 -5.49
C GLU A 114 -7.74 11.00 -5.93
N VAL A 115 -7.20 10.39 -6.99
CA VAL A 115 -6.09 10.96 -7.75
C VAL A 115 -6.67 11.99 -8.72
N LYS A 116 -6.28 13.25 -8.59
CA LYS A 116 -6.70 14.36 -9.47
C LYS A 116 -5.48 14.96 -10.16
N HIS A 117 -5.49 14.95 -11.49
CA HIS A 117 -4.38 15.44 -12.32
C HIS A 117 -3.01 14.83 -11.96
N GLY A 118 -2.99 13.54 -11.60
CA GLY A 118 -1.78 12.84 -11.19
C GLY A 118 -1.35 13.04 -9.75
N TRP A 119 -2.09 13.80 -8.94
CA TRP A 119 -1.80 14.06 -7.53
C TRP A 119 -2.86 13.47 -6.61
N GLN A 120 -2.45 12.98 -5.45
CA GLN A 120 -3.33 12.47 -4.40
C GLN A 120 -2.97 13.12 -3.07
N GLN A 121 -3.98 13.67 -2.40
CA GLN A 121 -3.84 14.21 -1.05
C GLN A 121 -3.50 13.07 -0.07
N ASP A 122 -2.66 13.31 0.94
CA ASP A 122 -2.60 12.38 2.07
C ASP A 122 -3.81 12.62 2.98
N PRO A 123 -4.67 11.62 3.23
CA PRO A 123 -5.85 11.79 4.08
C PRO A 123 -5.46 11.84 5.57
N TYR A 124 -4.44 12.62 5.95
CA TYR A 124 -3.77 12.56 7.27
C TYR A 124 -4.73 12.75 8.44
N ASN A 125 -5.82 13.52 8.26
CA ASN A 125 -6.73 13.87 9.35
C ASN A 125 -8.06 13.10 9.31
N THR A 126 -8.16 12.04 10.14
CA THR A 126 -9.36 11.58 10.89
C THR A 126 -8.99 10.28 11.63
N ALA A 127 -8.60 10.38 12.91
CA ALA A 127 -8.55 9.26 13.87
C ALA A 127 -8.10 7.91 13.27
N ARG A 128 -6.84 7.84 12.81
CA ARG A 128 -6.25 6.62 12.23
C ARG A 128 -6.01 5.60 13.34
N VAL A 129 -6.87 4.60 13.40
CA VAL A 129 -6.66 3.39 14.21
C VAL A 129 -6.17 2.30 13.26
N TYR A 130 -4.89 1.96 13.39
CA TYR A 130 -4.26 0.79 12.75
C TYR A 130 -4.22 -0.35 13.77
N ASP A 131 -5.40 -0.82 14.19
CA ASP A 131 -5.56 -1.94 15.14
C ASP A 131 -5.91 -3.26 14.43
N GLY A 132 -5.87 -3.26 13.09
CA GLY A 132 -6.29 -4.39 12.27
C GLY A 132 -7.81 -4.64 12.22
N ARG A 133 -8.65 -3.83 12.88
CA ARG A 133 -10.11 -4.05 12.96
C ARG A 133 -10.90 -3.23 11.94
N LYS A 134 -10.35 -2.11 11.50
CA LYS A 134 -10.95 -1.22 10.48
C LYS A 134 -10.26 -1.40 9.14
N THR A 135 -11.04 -1.30 8.06
CA THR A 135 -10.57 -1.47 6.67
C THR A 135 -11.05 -0.36 5.75
N GLY A 136 -10.33 -0.16 4.65
CA GLY A 136 -10.79 0.66 3.53
C GLY A 136 -10.37 2.13 3.58
N LYS A 137 -9.41 2.49 4.44
CA LYS A 137 -8.72 3.79 4.38
C LYS A 137 -7.45 3.70 3.52
N ASP A 138 -6.50 2.87 3.94
CA ASP A 138 -5.30 2.54 3.19
C ASP A 138 -5.27 1.03 2.95
N SER A 139 -4.88 0.60 1.75
CA SER A 139 -4.88 -0.82 1.39
C SER A 139 -3.60 -1.24 0.71
N LEU A 140 -3.08 -2.41 1.10
CA LEU A 140 -1.92 -3.01 0.46
C LEU A 140 -2.14 -3.17 -1.05
N ARG A 141 -1.09 -2.86 -1.81
CA ARG A 141 -0.94 -3.26 -3.20
C ARG A 141 0.44 -3.88 -3.36
N VAL A 142 0.48 -4.97 -4.11
CA VAL A 142 1.72 -5.64 -4.49
C VAL A 142 1.95 -5.36 -5.97
N LEU A 143 3.18 -5.02 -6.30
CA LEU A 143 3.63 -4.79 -7.67
C LEU A 143 4.77 -5.72 -8.01
N TYR A 144 5.04 -5.90 -9.29
CA TYR A 144 6.21 -6.64 -9.75
C TYR A 144 6.81 -5.99 -11.01
N SER A 145 8.12 -6.13 -11.15
CA SER A 145 8.92 -5.51 -12.22
C SER A 145 10.17 -6.34 -12.54
N ASN A 146 10.69 -6.18 -13.77
CA ASN A 146 11.98 -6.75 -14.18
C ASN A 146 13.11 -5.71 -14.27
N ASP A 147 12.76 -4.43 -14.37
CA ASP A 147 13.71 -3.33 -14.55
C ASP A 147 13.72 -2.34 -13.36
N GLY A 148 12.76 -2.47 -12.43
CA GLY A 148 12.58 -1.57 -11.30
C GLY A 148 12.00 -0.21 -11.68
N ILE A 149 11.56 -0.02 -12.94
CA ILE A 149 11.03 1.25 -13.46
C ILE A 149 9.58 1.06 -13.91
N ASN A 150 9.31 -0.01 -14.65
CA ASN A 150 7.99 -0.37 -15.16
C ASN A 150 7.38 -1.43 -14.25
N TRP A 151 6.34 -1.06 -13.52
CA TRP A 151 5.70 -1.88 -12.51
C TRP A 151 4.29 -2.30 -12.96
N LYS A 152 3.97 -3.57 -12.70
CA LYS A 152 2.62 -4.11 -12.88
C LYS A 152 2.01 -4.38 -11.52
N LYS A 153 0.75 -3.96 -11.33
CA LYS A 153 -0.01 -4.29 -10.12
C LYS A 153 -0.47 -5.75 -10.19
N LEU A 154 -0.29 -6.47 -9.08
CA LEU A 154 -0.81 -7.81 -8.88
C LEU A 154 -2.33 -7.74 -8.56
N ASN A 155 -3.17 -8.45 -9.29
CA ASN A 155 -4.61 -8.54 -9.03
C ASN A 155 -4.90 -9.82 -8.24
N VAL A 156 -5.09 -9.67 -6.93
CA VAL A 156 -5.19 -10.76 -5.97
C VAL A 156 -6.18 -10.38 -4.87
N SER A 157 -6.46 -11.30 -3.96
CA SER A 157 -7.29 -11.02 -2.78
C SER A 157 -6.38 -10.56 -1.66
N TYR A 158 -6.37 -9.26 -1.39
CA TYR A 158 -5.54 -8.58 -0.40
C TYR A 158 -6.05 -8.80 1.03
N PRO A 159 -5.22 -8.60 2.07
CA PRO A 159 -5.68 -8.77 3.44
C PRO A 159 -6.67 -7.66 3.78
N LYS A 160 -7.78 -8.02 4.44
CA LYS A 160 -8.81 -7.08 4.85
C LYS A 160 -8.35 -6.35 6.13
N VAL A 161 -7.38 -5.45 5.97
CA VAL A 161 -6.86 -4.54 7.03
C VAL A 161 -6.55 -3.16 6.46
N ASN A 162 -6.58 -2.15 7.32
CA ASN A 162 -5.90 -0.88 7.04
C ASN A 162 -4.40 -1.10 7.17
N LEU A 163 -3.66 -0.84 6.10
CA LEU A 163 -2.23 -1.06 6.02
C LEU A 163 -1.56 0.18 5.44
N ARG A 164 -0.51 0.68 6.09
CA ARG A 164 0.26 1.84 5.68
C ARG A 164 1.75 1.60 5.91
N ASP A 165 2.57 2.18 5.05
CA ASP A 165 4.04 2.06 5.07
C ASP A 165 4.50 0.60 5.06
N PRO A 166 4.12 -0.22 4.06
CA PRO A 166 4.48 -1.63 4.06
C PRO A 166 5.94 -1.86 3.66
N SER A 167 6.56 -2.83 4.34
CA SER A 167 7.77 -3.50 3.89
C SER A 167 7.51 -4.98 3.59
N ILE A 168 8.17 -5.49 2.55
CA ILE A 168 7.96 -6.85 2.03
C ILE A 168 9.24 -7.68 2.08
N ALA A 169 9.12 -8.90 2.60
CA ALA A 169 10.20 -9.89 2.55
C ALA A 169 9.67 -11.27 2.18
N LYS A 170 10.47 -12.07 1.46
CA LYS A 170 10.17 -13.48 1.18
C LYS A 170 11.06 -14.36 2.02
N ILE A 171 10.49 -15.03 3.02
CA ILE A 171 11.25 -15.81 4.01
C ILE A 171 10.57 -17.16 4.22
N ASN A 172 11.33 -18.25 4.10
CA ASN A 172 10.85 -19.63 4.34
C ASN A 172 9.55 -19.97 3.57
N GLY A 173 9.42 -19.51 2.33
CA GLY A 173 8.26 -19.74 1.46
C GLY A 173 7.03 -18.87 1.75
N TYR A 174 7.09 -17.97 2.73
CA TYR A 174 6.08 -16.95 2.99
C TYR A 174 6.51 -15.60 2.45
N TRP A 175 5.53 -14.83 1.99
CA TRP A 175 5.63 -13.39 1.82
C TRP A 175 5.15 -12.73 3.11
N TYR A 176 6.06 -12.09 3.82
CA TYR A 176 5.78 -11.28 4.99
C TYR A 176 5.56 -9.83 4.55
N ILE A 177 4.53 -9.20 5.09
CA ILE A 177 4.26 -7.77 4.95
C ILE A 177 4.17 -7.19 6.35
N ILE A 178 5.21 -6.48 6.75
CA ILE A 178 5.19 -5.64 7.94
C ILE A 178 4.69 -4.26 7.54
N TYR A 179 3.99 -3.58 8.43
CA TYR A 179 3.42 -2.27 8.17
C TYR A 179 3.22 -1.52 9.48
N THR A 180 2.93 -0.22 9.40
CA THR A 180 2.71 0.61 10.59
C THR A 180 1.69 -0.06 11.53
N LYS A 181 2.21 -0.56 12.68
CA LYS A 181 1.47 -1.25 13.75
C LYS A 181 0.93 -2.64 13.44
N GLY A 182 1.51 -3.37 12.48
CA GLY A 182 1.04 -4.73 12.20
C GLY A 182 1.91 -5.55 11.28
N LEU A 183 1.54 -6.83 11.21
CA LEU A 183 2.25 -7.83 10.42
C LEU A 183 1.25 -8.86 9.89
N VAL A 184 1.36 -9.16 8.59
CA VAL A 184 0.62 -10.25 7.94
C VAL A 184 1.57 -11.09 7.09
N ARG A 185 1.21 -12.35 6.84
CA ARG A 185 1.91 -13.18 5.87
C ARG A 185 0.98 -13.96 4.96
N THR A 186 1.50 -14.37 3.81
CA THR A 186 0.79 -15.21 2.84
C THR A 186 1.75 -16.13 2.09
N LYS A 187 1.26 -17.29 1.63
CA LYS A 187 1.97 -18.15 0.67
C LYS A 187 1.52 -17.93 -0.76
N ASP A 188 0.33 -17.36 -0.93
CA ASP A 188 -0.42 -17.44 -2.19
C ASP A 188 -1.09 -16.11 -2.59
N PHE A 189 -0.99 -15.05 -1.79
CA PHE A 189 -1.72 -13.79 -1.99
C PHE A 189 -3.24 -13.99 -2.13
N ARG A 190 -3.80 -15.04 -1.52
CA ARG A 190 -5.24 -15.24 -1.40
C ARG A 190 -5.64 -15.33 0.05
N LYS A 191 -4.93 -16.17 0.81
CA LYS A 191 -5.14 -16.36 2.23
C LYS A 191 -4.05 -15.62 3.00
N TRP A 192 -4.47 -14.89 4.02
CA TRP A 192 -3.59 -14.07 4.83
C TRP A 192 -3.71 -14.48 6.29
N GLU A 193 -2.57 -14.60 6.93
CA GLU A 193 -2.46 -14.84 8.35
C GLU A 193 -2.08 -13.52 9.02
N HIS A 194 -2.84 -13.15 10.05
CA HIS A 194 -2.52 -12.02 10.91
C HIS A 194 -1.59 -12.51 12.01
N LEU A 195 -0.40 -11.94 12.06
CA LEU A 195 0.57 -12.25 13.08
C LEU A 195 0.46 -11.26 14.24
N LYS A 196 0.89 -11.70 15.41
CA LYS A 196 0.86 -10.87 16.61
C LYS A 196 1.83 -9.69 16.42
N TRP A 197 1.33 -8.48 16.68
CA TRP A 197 2.15 -7.28 16.75
C TRP A 197 2.23 -6.81 18.20
N ASN A 198 3.41 -6.96 18.80
CA ASN A 198 3.67 -6.44 20.14
C ASN A 198 4.14 -5.00 20.01
N HIS A 199 3.36 -4.06 20.54
CA HIS A 199 3.74 -2.65 20.54
C HIS A 199 4.99 -2.42 21.40
N ALA A 200 5.88 -1.55 20.92
CA ALA A 200 7.07 -1.15 21.66
C ALA A 200 6.70 -0.42 22.95
N ASN A 201 7.32 -0.81 24.06
CA ASN A 201 7.14 -0.12 25.35
C ASN A 201 7.99 1.13 25.45
N GLU A 202 9.03 1.23 24.63
CA GLU A 202 10.05 2.27 24.61
C GLU A 202 9.49 3.60 24.08
N PHE A 203 8.38 3.56 23.34
CA PHE A 203 7.87 4.70 22.60
C PHE A 203 6.74 5.42 23.32
N VAL A 204 6.64 6.73 23.11
CA VAL A 204 5.51 7.54 23.59
C VAL A 204 4.25 7.11 22.86
N ASN A 205 3.16 6.84 23.60
CA ASN A 205 1.82 6.59 23.06
C ASN A 205 1.75 5.59 21.88
N ARG A 206 2.69 4.65 21.80
CA ARG A 206 2.82 3.71 20.67
C ARG A 206 2.91 4.44 19.32
N TYR A 207 3.65 5.56 19.26
CA TYR A 207 4.02 6.21 18.01
C TYR A 207 5.17 5.45 17.36
N GLU A 208 4.82 4.34 16.73
CA GLU A 208 5.67 3.50 15.89
C GLU A 208 5.22 3.63 14.43
N TRP A 209 6.12 3.98 13.53
CA TRP A 209 5.84 4.26 12.12
C TRP A 209 6.85 3.59 11.19
N ALA A 210 6.38 3.28 9.98
CA ALA A 210 7.19 2.82 8.84
C ALA A 210 8.20 1.71 9.20
N PRO A 211 7.73 0.55 9.68
CA PRO A 211 8.62 -0.56 9.94
C PRO A 211 9.12 -1.19 8.64
N GLU A 212 10.40 -1.57 8.62
CA GLU A 212 11.05 -2.18 7.48
C GLU A 212 11.86 -3.43 7.88
N PHE A 213 11.86 -4.45 7.02
CA PHE A 213 12.72 -5.61 7.21
C PHE A 213 14.18 -5.30 6.89
N VAL A 214 15.09 -5.72 7.76
CA VAL A 214 16.53 -5.58 7.56
C VAL A 214 17.17 -6.96 7.64
N ARG A 215 18.07 -7.26 6.70
CA ARG A 215 18.90 -8.45 6.74
C ARG A 215 20.34 -8.04 7.06
N ASP A 216 20.87 -8.54 8.17
CA ASP A 216 22.22 -8.19 8.61
C ASP A 216 23.31 -8.94 7.83
N LYS A 217 24.58 -8.60 8.11
CA LYS A 217 25.74 -9.23 7.45
C LYS A 217 25.87 -10.74 7.69
N PHE A 218 25.20 -11.26 8.71
CA PHE A 218 25.16 -12.69 9.06
C PHE A 218 23.90 -13.38 8.52
N GLY A 219 23.06 -12.65 7.78
CA GLY A 219 21.82 -13.16 7.21
C GLY A 219 20.66 -13.24 8.20
N LYS A 220 20.78 -12.69 9.41
CA LYS A 220 19.68 -12.63 10.38
C LYS A 220 18.72 -11.51 10.03
N TRP A 221 17.44 -11.73 10.37
CA TRP A 221 16.37 -10.78 10.10
C TRP A 221 16.11 -9.90 11.30
N HIS A 222 15.84 -8.64 11.01
CA HIS A 222 15.52 -7.59 11.96
C HIS A 222 14.37 -6.75 11.41
N VAL A 223 13.78 -5.93 12.28
CA VAL A 223 12.85 -4.87 11.89
C VAL A 223 13.41 -3.55 12.39
N VAL A 224 13.59 -2.58 11.49
CA VAL A 224 13.83 -1.19 11.85
C VAL A 224 12.51 -0.41 11.81
N MET A 225 12.30 0.56 12.70
CA MET A 225 11.15 1.47 12.64
C MET A 225 11.45 2.82 13.28
N ALA A 226 10.64 3.82 12.94
CA ALA A 226 10.65 5.11 13.62
C ALA A 226 9.78 5.07 14.87
N GLY A 227 10.34 5.47 16.01
CA GLY A 227 9.66 5.52 17.30
C GLY A 227 9.80 6.89 17.95
N MET A 228 8.70 7.45 18.48
CA MET A 228 8.79 8.70 19.24
C MET A 228 9.46 8.46 20.61
N SER A 229 10.62 9.09 20.80
CA SER A 229 11.42 8.99 22.03
C SER A 229 10.68 9.53 23.24
N LYS A 230 10.71 8.79 24.35
CA LYS A 230 10.21 9.27 25.65
C LYS A 230 11.03 10.43 26.23
N VAL A 231 12.29 10.54 25.84
CA VAL A 231 13.23 11.55 26.33
C VAL A 231 13.11 12.84 25.53
N THR A 232 13.30 12.77 24.22
CA THR A 232 13.39 13.96 23.36
C THR A 232 12.07 14.37 22.72
N ARG A 233 11.05 13.49 22.75
CA ARG A 233 9.76 13.66 22.05
C ARG A 233 9.85 13.78 20.52
N ASN A 234 11.02 13.54 19.93
CA ASN A 234 11.22 13.43 18.49
C ASN A 234 11.23 11.96 18.05
N PHE A 235 11.02 11.71 16.75
CA PHE A 235 11.22 10.38 16.18
C PHE A 235 12.70 10.04 16.10
N GLN A 236 12.99 8.80 16.45
CA GLN A 236 14.31 8.18 16.37
C GLN A 236 14.16 6.80 15.75
N LEU A 237 15.23 6.28 15.20
CA LEU A 237 15.23 4.94 14.60
C LEU A 237 15.59 3.89 15.65
N TYR A 238 14.82 2.80 15.67
CA TYR A 238 15.05 1.66 16.54
C TYR A 238 15.01 0.38 15.72
N ILE A 239 15.72 -0.64 16.17
CA ILE A 239 15.77 -1.96 15.53
C ILE A 239 15.52 -3.06 16.57
N SER A 240 14.82 -4.11 16.18
CA SER A 240 14.53 -5.29 17.01
C SER A 240 14.70 -6.57 16.17
N ASN A 241 15.05 -7.67 16.82
CA ASN A 241 15.20 -8.96 16.17
C ASN A 241 13.86 -9.45 15.60
N PHE A 242 13.89 -10.08 14.43
CA PHE A 242 12.74 -10.76 13.84
C PHE A 242 13.03 -12.26 13.73
N ASP A 243 12.16 -13.08 14.32
CA ASP A 243 12.23 -14.53 14.19
C ASP A 243 11.35 -14.99 13.02
N PRO A 244 11.95 -15.45 11.89
CA PRO A 244 11.20 -15.89 10.73
C PRO A 244 10.52 -17.26 10.91
N GLN A 245 10.86 -18.03 11.96
CA GLN A 245 10.22 -19.31 12.26
C GLN A 245 8.85 -19.10 12.87
N THR A 246 8.78 -18.23 13.89
CA THR A 246 7.53 -17.88 14.58
C THR A 246 6.77 -16.75 13.89
N GLY A 247 7.48 -15.88 13.15
CA GLY A 247 6.93 -14.66 12.57
C GLY A 247 6.74 -13.56 13.61
N GLU A 248 7.54 -13.55 14.67
CA GLU A 248 7.45 -12.60 15.77
C GLU A 248 8.59 -11.57 15.75
N VAL A 249 8.25 -10.33 16.11
CA VAL A 249 9.23 -9.30 16.48
C VAL A 249 9.50 -9.43 17.97
N ALA A 250 10.77 -9.58 18.34
CA ALA A 250 11.17 -9.89 19.71
C ALA A 250 10.83 -8.79 20.73
N ASN A 251 10.57 -7.57 20.25
CA ASN A 251 10.26 -6.39 21.06
C ASN A 251 11.44 -5.95 21.95
N ASP A 252 12.65 -6.24 21.52
CA ASP A 252 13.94 -5.90 22.13
C ASP A 252 14.55 -4.64 21.48
N TRP A 253 13.76 -3.57 21.39
CA TRP A 253 14.09 -2.38 20.61
C TRP A 253 15.37 -1.67 21.08
N GLN A 254 16.35 -1.59 20.19
CA GLN A 254 17.60 -0.88 20.39
C GLN A 254 17.64 0.37 19.53
N LYS A 255 18.02 1.51 20.13
CA LYS A 255 18.17 2.77 19.40
C LYS A 255 19.36 2.68 18.44
N ILE A 256 19.15 3.08 17.18
CA ILE A 256 20.23 3.28 16.22
C ILE A 256 20.96 4.58 16.53
N VAL A 257 22.28 4.51 16.63
CA VAL A 257 23.13 5.67 16.91
C VAL A 257 23.50 6.36 15.59
N LEU A 258 23.05 7.59 15.42
CA LEU A 258 23.41 8.44 14.29
C LEU A 258 24.39 9.53 14.76
N SER A 259 25.55 9.61 14.13
CA SER A 259 26.53 10.69 14.30
C SER A 259 26.29 11.77 13.26
N ASN A 260 26.50 13.04 13.63
CA ASN A 260 26.31 14.20 12.75
C ASN A 260 24.90 14.29 12.14
N ALA A 261 23.90 13.79 12.88
CA ALA A 261 22.55 13.62 12.38
C ALA A 261 21.55 14.59 13.04
N PRO A 262 20.48 14.94 12.31
CA PRO A 262 19.32 15.64 12.85
C PRO A 262 18.68 14.89 14.03
N ASN A 263 17.92 15.62 14.84
CA ASN A 263 17.29 15.06 16.04
C ASN A 263 15.92 14.43 15.73
N ASN A 264 15.54 14.27 14.46
CA ASN A 264 14.25 13.73 14.05
C ASN A 264 14.39 12.90 12.75
N ALA A 265 14.30 11.58 12.87
CA ALA A 265 14.53 10.65 11.78
C ALA A 265 13.39 9.64 11.65
N ILE A 266 12.87 9.46 10.42
CA ILE A 266 11.82 8.50 10.07
C ILE A 266 12.15 7.76 8.77
N ASP A 267 11.29 6.79 8.41
CA ASP A 267 11.31 6.06 7.14
C ASP A 267 12.68 5.47 6.79
N ALA A 268 13.16 4.53 7.60
CA ALA A 268 14.52 4.00 7.49
C ALA A 268 14.60 2.76 6.61
N ASN A 269 15.48 2.80 5.61
CA ASN A 269 15.91 1.64 4.81
C ASN A 269 17.37 1.30 5.12
N ILE A 270 17.63 0.09 5.64
CA ILE A 270 18.98 -0.39 6.00
C ILE A 270 19.35 -1.61 5.18
N GLN A 271 20.51 -1.55 4.52
CA GLN A 271 21.06 -2.66 3.76
C GLN A 271 22.53 -2.87 4.08
N TYR A 272 22.96 -4.13 4.19
CA TYR A 272 24.38 -4.46 4.25
C TYR A 272 24.94 -4.62 2.84
N ALA A 273 25.83 -3.73 2.43
CA ALA A 273 26.44 -3.74 1.11
C ALA A 273 27.85 -3.14 1.15
N ASN A 274 28.73 -3.62 0.28
CA ASN A 274 30.12 -3.13 0.18
C ASN A 274 30.88 -3.15 1.52
N GLY A 275 30.63 -4.17 2.35
CA GLY A 275 31.28 -4.32 3.66
C GLY A 275 30.70 -3.46 4.78
N LYS A 276 29.73 -2.58 4.50
CA LYS A 276 29.14 -1.63 5.46
C LYS A 276 27.62 -1.75 5.52
N TYR A 277 27.05 -1.28 6.62
CA TYR A 277 25.63 -0.94 6.69
C TYR A 277 25.41 0.42 6.07
N ILE A 278 24.47 0.50 5.14
CA ILE A 278 24.05 1.72 4.46
C ILE A 278 22.61 1.98 4.89
N LEU A 279 22.37 3.15 5.46
CA LEU A 279 21.07 3.61 5.94
C LEU A 279 20.62 4.79 5.10
N PHE A 280 19.46 4.68 4.46
CA PHE A 280 18.71 5.84 3.97
C PHE A 280 17.58 6.16 4.94
N TYR A 281 17.32 7.45 5.17
CA TYR A 281 16.22 7.88 6.02
C TYR A 281 15.77 9.30 5.67
N LYS A 282 14.57 9.66 6.13
CA LYS A 282 14.07 11.03 6.05
C LYS A 282 14.41 11.79 7.33
N ASN A 283 15.02 12.97 7.16
CA ASN A 283 15.14 13.95 8.21
C ASN A 283 13.85 14.79 8.31
N GLU A 284 13.21 14.82 9.47
CA GLU A 284 12.00 15.59 9.73
C GLU A 284 12.27 16.96 10.40
N ASP A 285 13.53 17.34 10.62
CA ASP A 285 13.86 18.68 11.11
C ASP A 285 13.48 19.72 10.06
N LEU A 286 12.57 20.64 10.41
CA LEU A 286 11.96 21.60 9.48
C LEU A 286 12.97 22.40 8.64
N ALA A 287 14.09 22.81 9.22
CA ALA A 287 15.11 23.59 8.54
C ALA A 287 15.95 22.78 7.53
N THR A 288 15.94 21.46 7.64
CA THR A 288 16.84 20.55 6.90
C THR A 288 16.14 19.31 6.35
N ASN A 289 14.81 19.40 6.16
CA ASN A 289 13.94 18.30 5.75
C ASN A 289 14.35 17.74 4.37
N LYS A 290 15.11 16.65 4.39
CA LYS A 290 15.76 16.04 3.24
C LYS A 290 15.98 14.55 3.49
N ILE A 291 16.20 13.81 2.41
CA ILE A 291 16.73 12.46 2.50
C ILE A 291 18.21 12.52 2.88
N ALA A 292 18.59 11.67 3.82
CA ALA A 292 19.96 11.48 4.26
C ALA A 292 20.42 10.05 3.98
N MET A 293 21.73 9.89 3.81
CA MET A 293 22.39 8.59 3.72
C MET A 293 23.45 8.56 4.81
N ALA A 294 23.53 7.46 5.54
CA ALA A 294 24.51 7.24 6.57
C ALA A 294 25.16 5.87 6.43
N THR A 295 26.40 5.73 6.91
CA THR A 295 27.12 4.45 6.82
C THR A 295 27.75 4.04 8.14
N SER A 296 27.81 2.74 8.43
CA SER A 296 28.46 2.18 9.62
C SER A 296 29.08 0.81 9.36
N ASP A 297 30.06 0.43 10.18
CA ASP A 297 30.58 -0.94 10.23
C ASP A 297 29.71 -1.88 11.10
N ASN A 298 28.80 -1.31 11.90
CA ASN A 298 27.93 -2.03 12.83
C ASN A 298 26.45 -1.69 12.60
N LEU A 299 25.57 -2.68 12.78
CA LEU A 299 24.13 -2.52 12.54
C LEU A 299 23.50 -1.43 13.41
N LEU A 300 23.95 -1.28 14.66
CA LEU A 300 23.45 -0.28 15.61
C LEU A 300 24.14 1.09 15.50
N GLY A 301 25.16 1.21 14.65
CA GLY A 301 25.97 2.41 14.52
C GLY A 301 27.26 2.39 15.38
N PRO A 302 27.89 3.56 15.56
CA PRO A 302 27.46 4.87 15.05
C PRO A 302 27.44 4.91 13.52
N TYR A 303 26.38 5.49 12.94
CA TYR A 303 26.31 5.79 11.51
C TYR A 303 26.78 7.22 11.26
N ASP A 304 27.75 7.41 10.37
CA ASP A 304 28.15 8.75 9.91
C ASP A 304 27.14 9.27 8.88
N SER A 305 26.29 10.22 9.29
CA SER A 305 25.19 10.73 8.47
C SER A 305 25.56 11.91 7.59
N LYS A 306 25.07 11.89 6.35
CA LYS A 306 25.25 12.96 5.37
C LYS A 306 23.95 13.22 4.63
N GLN A 307 23.52 14.48 4.62
CA GLN A 307 22.39 14.91 3.78
C GLN A 307 22.71 14.70 2.31
N GLN A 308 21.72 14.25 1.55
CA GLN A 308 21.87 14.02 0.12
C GLN A 308 21.37 15.23 -0.67
N ASN A 309 22.17 15.68 -1.62
CA ASN A 309 21.82 16.77 -2.54
C ASN A 309 21.08 16.20 -3.76
N ILE A 310 19.89 15.65 -3.52
CA ILE A 310 19.01 15.16 -4.58
C ILE A 310 18.17 16.34 -5.06
N ASP A 311 18.23 16.64 -6.36
CA ASP A 311 17.35 17.63 -6.97
C ASP A 311 15.95 17.03 -7.14
N LEU A 312 14.98 17.60 -6.42
CA LEU A 312 13.58 17.18 -6.49
C LEU A 312 12.83 17.86 -7.65
N GLY A 313 13.45 18.83 -8.33
CA GLY A 313 12.81 19.64 -9.36
C GLY A 313 11.85 20.69 -8.80
N GLN A 314 11.27 21.53 -9.69
CA GLN A 314 10.50 22.71 -9.29
C GLN A 314 9.12 22.42 -8.70
N ASN A 315 8.57 21.21 -8.91
CA ASN A 315 7.21 20.86 -8.50
C ASN A 315 7.14 20.10 -7.17
N HIS A 316 8.27 19.88 -6.52
CA HIS A 316 8.37 19.12 -5.28
C HIS A 316 9.12 19.93 -4.23
N ILE A 317 8.61 19.90 -3.01
CA ILE A 317 9.22 20.62 -1.89
C ILE A 317 9.90 19.67 -0.89
N GLY A 318 9.63 18.37 -1.02
CA GLY A 318 10.11 17.35 -0.10
C GLY A 318 9.93 15.95 -0.65
N ALA A 319 10.59 15.01 0.01
CA ALA A 319 10.57 13.60 -0.31
C ALA A 319 10.60 12.75 0.97
N GLU A 320 10.04 11.54 0.91
CA GLU A 320 9.96 10.61 2.04
C GLU A 320 9.95 9.14 1.57
N GLY A 321 9.87 8.21 2.52
CA GLY A 321 9.84 6.78 2.22
C GLY A 321 10.99 6.29 1.34
N PRO A 322 12.27 6.59 1.67
CA PRO A 322 13.39 6.16 0.85
C PRO A 322 13.49 4.63 0.82
N GLU A 323 13.67 4.08 -0.36
CA GLU A 323 13.92 2.65 -0.57
C GLU A 323 15.05 2.49 -1.59
N ALA A 324 16.07 1.69 -1.28
CA ALA A 324 17.25 1.57 -2.14
C ALA A 324 17.37 0.20 -2.82
N LEU A 325 17.98 0.19 -3.99
CA LEU A 325 18.59 -0.99 -4.59
C LEU A 325 20.08 -0.71 -4.74
N ILE A 326 20.90 -1.45 -3.99
CA ILE A 326 22.36 -1.27 -3.96
C ILE A 326 23.04 -2.38 -4.77
N SER A 327 23.89 -2.00 -5.72
CA SER A 327 24.64 -2.92 -6.56
C SER A 327 26.07 -2.42 -6.75
N GLY A 328 26.98 -2.83 -5.86
CA GLY A 328 28.33 -2.29 -5.86
C GLY A 328 28.32 -0.80 -5.55
N LYS A 329 28.98 0.02 -6.39
CA LYS A 329 29.03 1.48 -6.22
C LYS A 329 27.77 2.20 -6.71
N ASP A 330 26.94 1.51 -7.49
CA ASP A 330 25.72 2.09 -8.04
C ASP A 330 24.56 1.86 -7.09
N MET A 331 23.75 2.89 -6.91
CA MET A 331 22.54 2.84 -6.09
C MET A 331 21.39 3.40 -6.90
N THR A 332 20.24 2.71 -6.86
CA THR A 332 18.97 3.32 -7.26
C THR A 332 18.19 3.61 -6.00
N LEU A 333 17.83 4.87 -5.78
CA LEU A 333 17.04 5.30 -4.63
C LEU A 333 15.65 5.69 -5.12
N TYR A 334 14.64 5.07 -4.52
CA TYR A 334 13.23 5.36 -4.72
C TYR A 334 12.72 6.23 -3.59
N ILE A 335 11.91 7.24 -3.91
CA ILE A 335 11.36 8.20 -2.93
C ILE A 335 9.96 8.64 -3.34
N ASP A 336 9.10 8.85 -2.36
CA ASP A 336 7.80 9.50 -2.51
C ASP A 336 8.02 11.01 -2.50
N THR A 337 7.73 11.70 -3.60
CA THR A 337 7.79 13.17 -3.64
C THR A 337 6.45 13.80 -3.31
N TYR A 338 6.50 14.96 -2.68
CA TYR A 338 5.30 15.71 -2.33
C TYR A 338 5.45 17.23 -2.48
N GLN A 339 4.29 17.89 -2.46
CA GLN A 339 4.13 19.34 -2.37
C GLN A 339 3.05 19.70 -1.34
N PHE A 340 3.09 20.93 -0.85
CA PHE A 340 2.00 21.51 -0.08
C PHE A 340 1.08 22.31 -1.00
N ARG A 341 -0.23 22.20 -0.82
CA ARG A 341 -1.22 23.09 -1.44
C ARG A 341 -1.94 23.87 -0.34
N GLY A 342 -1.53 25.10 -0.10
CA GLY A 342 -2.02 25.94 1.02
C GLY A 342 -1.02 26.00 2.17
N ASP A 343 -1.51 26.20 3.41
CA ASP A 343 -0.65 26.31 4.60
C ASP A 343 0.13 24.99 4.83
N PRO A 344 1.48 25.01 4.82
CA PRO A 344 2.33 23.84 5.01
C PRO A 344 2.23 23.23 6.42
N ARG A 345 1.71 23.97 7.40
CA ARG A 345 1.49 23.49 8.78
C ARG A 345 0.23 22.63 8.91
N ASN A 346 -0.61 22.60 7.87
CA ASN A 346 -1.80 21.77 7.84
C ASN A 346 -1.52 20.50 7.05
N ASN A 347 -1.41 19.36 7.74
CA ASN A 347 -1.13 18.07 7.11
C ASN A 347 -2.23 17.59 6.14
N ASN A 348 -3.39 18.26 6.08
CA ASN A 348 -4.35 18.04 5.01
C ASN A 348 -3.91 18.67 3.68
N ASN A 349 -2.83 19.42 3.64
CA ASN A 349 -2.36 20.09 2.44
C ASN A 349 -1.21 19.37 1.75
N VAL A 350 -0.85 18.15 2.18
CA VAL A 350 0.22 17.37 1.55
C VAL A 350 -0.34 16.57 0.38
N TYR A 351 0.26 16.75 -0.80
CA TYR A 351 -0.11 16.04 -2.03
C TYR A 351 1.10 15.34 -2.60
N TYR A 352 0.89 14.10 -3.00
CA TYR A 352 1.90 13.22 -3.59
C TYR A 352 1.50 12.94 -5.01
N ASP A 353 2.47 12.82 -5.91
CA ASP A 353 2.21 12.43 -7.28
C ASP A 353 2.76 11.03 -7.62
N GLY A 354 3.41 10.37 -6.66
CA GLY A 354 3.79 8.97 -6.73
C GLY A 354 5.28 8.75 -6.45
N LEU A 355 5.71 7.53 -6.70
CA LEU A 355 7.09 7.12 -6.50
C LEU A 355 7.99 7.62 -7.64
N HIS A 356 9.11 8.17 -7.25
CA HIS A 356 10.19 8.55 -8.14
C HIS A 356 11.46 7.78 -7.81
N PHE A 357 12.41 7.80 -8.73
CA PHE A 357 13.74 7.26 -8.50
C PHE A 357 14.83 8.18 -9.02
N THR A 358 15.99 8.11 -8.39
CA THR A 358 17.26 8.70 -8.84
C THR A 358 18.36 7.64 -8.70
N ARG A 359 19.46 7.81 -9.43
CA ARG A 359 20.61 6.90 -9.37
C ARG A 359 21.85 7.63 -8.92
N LEU A 360 22.61 7.01 -8.02
CA LEU A 360 23.97 7.45 -7.71
C LEU A 360 24.91 6.81 -8.72
N ILE A 361 25.45 7.61 -9.63
CA ILE A 361 26.42 7.18 -10.65
C ILE A 361 27.66 8.06 -10.49
N ASN A 362 28.83 7.45 -10.30
CA ASN A 362 30.10 8.17 -10.08
C ASN A 362 30.02 9.22 -8.95
N GLY A 363 29.30 8.92 -7.87
CA GLY A 363 29.14 9.80 -6.71
C GLY A 363 28.20 10.99 -6.92
N LYS A 364 27.45 11.04 -8.03
CA LYS A 364 26.45 12.08 -8.30
C LYS A 364 25.06 11.46 -8.52
N TRP A 365 24.05 12.08 -7.91
CA TRP A 365 22.66 11.73 -8.14
C TRP A 365 22.20 12.22 -9.51
N THR A 366 21.50 11.36 -10.26
CA THR A 366 20.85 11.75 -11.51
C THR A 366 19.59 12.58 -11.23
N ASN A 367 19.05 13.22 -12.27
CA ASN A 367 17.73 13.84 -12.19
C ASN A 367 16.67 12.81 -11.78
N LEU A 368 15.68 13.30 -11.05
CA LEU A 368 14.55 12.51 -10.61
C LEU A 368 13.71 12.04 -11.80
N SER A 369 13.30 10.77 -11.78
CA SER A 369 12.44 10.17 -12.81
C SER A 369 11.28 9.43 -12.15
N LYS A 370 10.09 9.53 -12.72
CA LYS A 370 8.91 8.87 -12.18
C LYS A 370 8.88 7.39 -12.56
N VAL A 371 8.47 6.51 -11.64
CA VAL A 371 8.21 5.12 -12.01
C VAL A 371 6.92 5.01 -12.82
N ASN A 372 6.85 4.04 -13.72
CA ASN A 372 5.65 3.76 -14.50
C ASN A 372 4.82 2.66 -13.81
N ALA A 373 3.65 2.99 -13.30
CA ALA A 373 2.76 2.06 -12.61
C ALA A 373 1.28 2.36 -12.90
N PRO A 374 0.38 1.37 -12.86
CA PRO A 374 -1.06 1.56 -13.10
C PRO A 374 -1.79 2.21 -11.90
N ILE A 375 -1.08 2.53 -10.83
CA ILE A 375 -1.58 3.20 -9.62
C ILE A 375 -0.54 4.21 -9.15
N LEU A 376 -0.98 5.23 -8.41
CA LEU A 376 -0.09 6.11 -7.66
C LEU A 376 0.48 5.31 -6.48
N ILE A 377 1.79 5.06 -6.52
CA ILE A 377 2.53 4.34 -5.48
C ILE A 377 2.83 5.31 -4.33
N ARG A 378 2.65 4.83 -3.09
CA ARG A 378 2.97 5.55 -1.86
C ARG A 378 3.74 4.66 -0.89
N HIS A 379 4.83 5.14 -0.32
CA HIS A 379 5.71 4.48 0.64
C HIS A 379 6.00 3.02 0.25
N PHE A 380 7.12 2.84 -0.42
CA PHE A 380 7.40 1.66 -1.21
C PHE A 380 8.52 0.83 -0.60
N SER A 381 8.39 -0.49 -0.66
CA SER A 381 9.48 -1.42 -0.33
C SER A 381 9.63 -2.45 -1.44
N ILE A 382 10.86 -2.89 -1.69
CA ILE A 382 11.26 -3.76 -2.79
C ILE A 382 11.95 -5.01 -2.25
N TRP A 383 11.38 -6.15 -2.59
CA TRP A 383 12.06 -7.44 -2.56
C TRP A 383 12.73 -7.72 -3.91
N ARG A 384 14.03 -8.05 -3.89
CA ARG A 384 14.74 -8.58 -5.05
C ARG A 384 14.69 -10.11 -5.01
N ASN A 385 14.11 -10.73 -6.04
CA ASN A 385 14.24 -12.18 -6.20
C ASN A 385 15.69 -12.50 -6.58
N GLU A 386 16.28 -13.42 -5.83
CA GLU A 386 17.60 -14.01 -6.08
C GLU A 386 17.53 -15.11 -7.13
#